data_AF-A0A8J4TM01-F1
#
_entry.id   AF-A0A8J4TM01-F1
#
_cell.length_a   1.000
_cell.length_b   1.000
_cell.length_c   1.000
_cell.angle_alpha   90.00
_cell.angle_beta   90.00
_cell.angle_gamma   90.00
#
_symmetry.space_group_name_H-M   'P 1'
#
loop_
_entity.id
_entity.type
_entity.pdbx_description
1 polymer ?
#
loop_
_entity_poly.entity_id
_entity_poly.type
_entity_poly.pdbx_seq_one_letter_code
_entity_poly.pdbx_strand_id
1 'polypeptide(L)'
;ECSPYAAHLYDAEDANTPMRELPGLCRNYCSDYWLHCRYTLSLLTDNSITASIEDDRDKFCDYLELKDPDYCYPNVLNSEELNANLGNVQADTKGCLQLCLQEVVNGLRNPVAMVHANDGTHRFFIAEQLGYVWTYLRNGSRIDRPFLNLSKIVLTSPWNGDERGFLCIALHPRFSIVKKAYVYYSVSVNRQERIRISEFLLSDTDMNMLDHSSE
;
A
#
# COMPACT_ATOMS: atom_id res chain seq x y z
N GLU A 1 17.01 -2.48 10.74
CA GLU A 1 16.33 -2.63 9.44
C GLU A 1 15.46 -3.87 9.50
N CYS A 2 14.28 -3.87 8.89
CA CYS A 2 13.42 -5.05 8.82
C CYS A 2 14.01 -6.06 7.83
N SER A 3 13.87 -7.37 8.10
CA SER A 3 14.28 -8.40 7.14
C SER A 3 13.49 -8.24 5.84
N PRO A 4 14.13 -8.31 4.65
CA PRO A 4 13.43 -8.23 3.37
C PRO A 4 12.44 -9.38 3.17
N TYR A 5 12.60 -10.47 3.94
CA TYR A 5 11.74 -11.65 3.88
C TYR A 5 10.65 -11.67 4.97
N ALA A 6 10.46 -10.57 5.71
CA ALA A 6 9.52 -10.55 6.83
C ALA A 6 8.07 -10.89 6.40
N ALA A 7 7.64 -10.45 5.20
CA ALA A 7 6.31 -10.79 4.70
C ALA A 7 6.14 -12.30 4.47
N HIS A 8 7.11 -12.93 3.79
CA HIS A 8 7.10 -14.37 3.52
C HIS A 8 7.24 -15.22 4.80
N LEU A 9 8.18 -14.85 5.68
CA LEU A 9 8.42 -15.59 6.92
C LEU A 9 7.19 -15.62 7.83
N TYR A 10 6.35 -14.59 7.79
CA TYR A 10 5.16 -14.48 8.63
C TYR A 10 3.85 -14.75 7.87
N ASP A 11 3.94 -15.24 6.62
CA ASP A 11 2.79 -15.55 5.74
C ASP A 11 1.81 -14.38 5.60
N ALA A 12 2.38 -13.16 5.52
CA ALA A 12 1.66 -11.89 5.51
C ALA A 12 1.47 -11.33 4.08
N GLU A 13 1.57 -12.19 3.07
CA GLU A 13 1.50 -11.80 1.67
C GLU A 13 0.07 -11.67 1.15
N ASP A 14 -0.87 -12.44 1.72
CA ASP A 14 -2.29 -12.43 1.40
C ASP A 14 -3.09 -11.89 2.59
N ALA A 15 -3.98 -10.92 2.33
CA ALA A 15 -4.88 -10.35 3.33
C ALA A 15 -5.85 -11.36 3.95
N ASN A 16 -6.07 -12.50 3.27
CA ASN A 16 -6.96 -13.58 3.75
C ASN A 16 -6.23 -14.65 4.56
N THR A 17 -4.90 -14.64 4.57
CA THR A 17 -4.11 -15.58 5.37
C THR A 17 -3.90 -14.98 6.76
N PRO A 18 -4.31 -15.69 7.84
CA PRO A 18 -4.03 -15.23 9.19
C PRO A 18 -2.52 -15.09 9.40
N MET A 19 -2.08 -13.87 9.71
CA MET A 19 -0.67 -13.58 9.95
C MET A 19 -0.15 -14.46 11.08
N ARG A 20 1.02 -15.05 10.87
CA ARG A 20 1.66 -15.91 11.86
C ARG A 20 2.24 -15.06 12.99
N GLU A 21 2.21 -15.57 14.22
CA GLU A 21 2.89 -14.91 15.35
C GLU A 21 4.40 -15.17 15.34
N LEU A 22 4.81 -16.29 14.73
CA LEU A 22 6.19 -16.75 14.65
C LEU A 22 6.61 -16.98 13.21
N PRO A 23 7.92 -16.76 12.91
CA PRO A 23 8.43 -16.96 11.57
C PRO A 23 8.38 -18.44 11.20
N GLY A 24 8.19 -18.68 9.91
CA GLY A 24 8.30 -19.98 9.29
C GLY A 24 9.69 -20.57 9.42
N LEU A 25 9.79 -21.80 9.93
CA LEU A 25 11.05 -22.50 10.12
C LEU A 25 11.27 -23.56 9.05
N CYS A 26 12.52 -23.72 8.60
CA CYS A 26 12.90 -24.84 7.76
C CYS A 26 12.78 -26.15 8.54
N ARG A 27 12.29 -27.21 7.92
CA ARG A 27 11.98 -28.47 8.62
C ARG A 27 13.13 -29.07 9.44
N ASN A 28 14.34 -29.05 8.89
CA ASN A 28 15.53 -29.56 9.58
C ASN A 28 15.85 -28.71 10.82
N TYR A 29 15.85 -27.39 10.66
CA TYR A 29 16.07 -26.46 11.77
C TYR A 29 14.96 -26.53 12.82
N CYS A 30 13.70 -26.69 12.40
CA CYS A 30 12.59 -26.90 13.30
C CYS A 30 12.78 -28.17 14.15
N SER A 31 13.22 -29.26 13.53
CA SER A 31 13.47 -30.51 14.24
C SER A 31 14.57 -30.35 15.30
N ASP A 32 15.65 -29.64 14.97
CA ASP A 32 16.73 -29.34 15.91
C ASP A 32 16.26 -28.39 17.02
N TYR A 33 15.46 -27.38 16.67
CA TYR A 33 14.87 -26.46 17.63
C TYR A 33 13.95 -27.18 18.62
N TRP A 34 13.10 -28.08 18.14
CA TRP A 34 12.23 -28.90 18.99
C TRP A 34 13.04 -29.72 20.00
N LEU A 35 14.14 -30.35 19.57
CA LEU A 35 14.99 -31.16 20.45
C LEU A 35 15.57 -30.37 21.63
N HIS A 36 15.89 -29.09 21.43
CA HIS A 36 16.58 -28.26 22.43
C HIS A 36 15.64 -27.29 23.17
N CYS A 37 14.56 -26.86 22.53
CA CYS A 37 13.76 -25.71 22.91
C CYS A 37 12.24 -25.94 22.82
N ARG A 38 11.73 -27.17 22.67
CA ARG A 38 10.28 -27.41 22.46
C ARG A 38 9.32 -26.68 23.41
N TYR A 39 9.70 -26.43 24.66
CA TYR A 39 8.87 -25.78 25.69
C TYR A 39 8.82 -24.25 25.58
N THR A 40 9.48 -23.64 24.59
CA THR A 40 9.45 -22.18 24.43
C THR A 40 8.31 -21.71 23.54
N LEU A 41 7.66 -22.59 22.78
CA LEU A 41 6.62 -22.18 21.82
C LEU A 41 5.40 -21.59 22.55
N SER A 42 4.89 -22.28 23.57
CA SER A 42 3.80 -21.84 24.44
C SER A 42 4.14 -20.60 25.27
N LEU A 43 5.43 -20.28 25.45
CA LEU A 43 5.87 -19.05 26.11
C LEU A 43 5.92 -17.86 25.14
N LEU A 44 6.02 -18.12 23.84
CA LEU A 44 6.15 -17.11 22.79
C LEU A 44 4.81 -16.80 22.09
N THR A 45 3.81 -17.65 22.26
CA THR A 45 2.48 -17.53 21.64
C THR A 45 1.39 -17.60 22.70
N ASP A 46 0.36 -16.76 22.62
CA ASP A 46 -0.79 -16.79 23.55
C ASP A 46 -1.83 -17.87 23.19
N ASN A 47 -1.44 -18.88 22.41
CA ASN A 47 -2.35 -19.86 21.79
C ASN A 47 -2.37 -21.20 22.52
N SER A 48 -3.55 -21.66 22.96
CA SER A 48 -3.72 -22.94 23.65
C SER A 48 -3.38 -24.17 22.79
N ILE A 49 -3.38 -24.02 21.46
CA ILE A 49 -3.03 -25.08 20.51
C ILE A 49 -1.54 -25.41 20.59
N THR A 50 -0.67 -24.42 20.79
CA THR A 50 0.79 -24.64 20.72
C THR A 50 1.25 -25.56 21.84
N ALA A 51 0.73 -25.40 23.06
CA ALA A 51 1.00 -26.31 24.17
C ALA A 51 0.62 -27.77 23.88
N SER A 52 -0.40 -28.03 23.04
CA SER A 52 -0.84 -29.39 22.72
C SER A 52 0.06 -30.10 21.69
N ILE A 53 0.87 -29.35 20.94
CA ILE A 53 1.75 -29.87 19.89
C ILE A 53 3.22 -29.91 20.31
N GLU A 54 3.62 -29.29 21.42
CA GLU A 54 5.03 -29.26 21.88
C GLU A 54 5.63 -30.64 22.14
N ASP A 55 4.83 -31.64 22.50
CA ASP A 55 5.31 -33.00 22.74
C ASP A 55 5.38 -33.87 21.47
N ASP A 56 4.84 -33.39 20.35
CA ASP A 56 4.79 -34.10 19.06
C ASP A 56 5.60 -33.32 18.03
N ARG A 57 6.84 -33.77 17.77
CA ARG A 57 7.78 -33.12 16.86
C ARG A 57 7.19 -32.86 15.48
N ASP A 58 6.45 -33.83 14.94
CA ASP A 58 5.97 -33.73 13.56
C ASP A 58 4.84 -32.70 13.49
N LYS A 59 3.89 -32.70 14.44
CA LYS A 59 2.87 -31.64 14.53
C LYS A 59 3.44 -30.27 14.83
N PHE A 60 4.47 -30.21 15.68
CA PHE A 60 5.17 -28.98 16.01
C PHE A 60 5.80 -28.36 14.76
N CYS A 61 6.49 -29.17 13.96
CA CYS A 61 7.13 -28.68 12.74
C CYS A 61 6.15 -28.44 11.60
N ASP A 62 5.11 -29.26 11.44
CA ASP A 62 4.05 -28.99 10.47
C ASP A 62 3.32 -27.67 10.78
N TYR A 63 3.23 -27.28 12.06
CA TYR A 63 2.71 -25.97 12.46
C TYR A 63 3.64 -24.82 12.09
N LEU A 64 4.95 -24.98 12.26
CA LEU A 64 5.96 -23.94 12.05
C LEU A 64 6.51 -23.84 10.62
N GLU A 65 6.33 -24.87 9.80
CA GLU A 65 6.85 -24.93 8.42
C GLU A 65 5.97 -24.08 7.46
N LEU A 66 6.62 -23.47 6.46
CA LEU A 66 5.92 -22.76 5.38
C LEU A 66 5.64 -23.71 4.22
N LYS A 67 4.62 -23.38 3.43
CA LYS A 67 4.34 -24.10 2.19
C LYS A 67 5.42 -23.90 1.14
N ASP A 68 6.05 -22.72 1.14
CA ASP A 68 7.19 -22.41 0.29
C ASP A 68 8.50 -22.67 1.07
N PRO A 69 9.22 -23.76 0.75
CA PRO A 69 10.43 -24.13 1.46
C PRO A 69 11.61 -23.20 1.17
N ASP A 70 11.53 -22.35 0.13
CA ASP A 70 12.63 -21.45 -0.22
C ASP A 70 12.71 -20.25 0.74
N TYR A 71 11.59 -19.88 1.36
CA TYR A 71 11.47 -18.73 2.27
C TYR A 71 11.43 -19.11 3.75
N CYS A 72 12.10 -20.18 4.16
CA CYS A 72 12.11 -20.63 5.55
C CYS A 72 13.36 -20.15 6.34
N TYR A 73 13.21 -19.91 7.64
CA TYR A 73 14.34 -19.58 8.52
C TYR A 73 15.07 -20.84 9.03
N PRO A 74 16.41 -20.86 9.08
CA PRO A 74 17.35 -19.79 8.71
C PRO A 74 17.85 -19.87 7.26
N ASN A 75 17.45 -20.88 6.48
CA ASN A 75 18.05 -21.13 5.17
C ASN A 75 17.90 -19.94 4.21
N VAL A 76 16.79 -19.19 4.31
CA VAL A 76 16.54 -17.97 3.53
C VAL A 76 17.66 -16.93 3.70
N LEU A 77 18.35 -16.90 4.85
CA LEU A 77 19.47 -15.99 5.10
C LEU A 77 20.76 -16.36 4.36
N ASN A 78 20.89 -17.62 3.96
CA ASN A 78 22.08 -18.16 3.30
C ASN A 78 21.81 -18.55 1.83
N SER A 79 20.59 -18.34 1.33
CA SER A 79 20.25 -18.62 -0.05
C SER A 79 21.01 -17.67 -0.97
N GLU A 80 21.98 -18.19 -1.74
CA GLU A 80 22.72 -17.37 -2.71
C GLU A 80 21.79 -16.80 -3.78
N GLU A 81 20.76 -17.54 -4.19
CA GLU A 81 19.81 -17.12 -5.21
C GLU A 81 18.86 -16.02 -4.71
N LEU A 82 18.26 -16.18 -3.54
CA LEU A 82 17.33 -15.18 -2.98
C LEU A 82 18.04 -13.93 -2.50
N ASN A 83 19.25 -14.09 -1.93
CA ASN A 83 20.03 -12.96 -1.45
C ASN A 83 20.87 -12.28 -2.54
N ALA A 84 20.99 -12.88 -3.72
CA ALA A 84 21.68 -12.26 -4.84
C ALA A 84 20.98 -10.96 -5.23
N ASN A 85 21.72 -9.86 -5.15
CA ASN A 85 21.28 -8.55 -5.64
C ASN A 85 20.05 -7.96 -4.93
N LEU A 86 19.74 -8.39 -3.69
CA LEU A 86 18.73 -7.71 -2.87
C LEU A 86 19.06 -6.22 -2.75
N GLY A 87 18.16 -5.38 -3.22
CA GLY A 87 18.32 -3.92 -3.21
C GLY A 87 19.32 -3.36 -4.24
N ASN A 88 19.96 -4.19 -5.06
CA ASN A 88 20.86 -3.74 -6.12
C ASN A 88 20.09 -3.53 -7.43
N VAL A 89 20.21 -2.33 -8.00
CA VAL A 89 19.60 -1.98 -9.28
C VAL A 89 20.37 -2.64 -10.42
N GLN A 90 19.79 -3.64 -11.08
CA GLN A 90 20.37 -4.22 -12.30
C GLN A 90 19.72 -3.62 -13.55
N ALA A 91 20.55 -3.19 -14.50
CA ALA A 91 20.12 -2.69 -15.80
C ALA A 91 20.89 -3.39 -16.93
N ASP A 92 20.18 -3.75 -18.00
CA ASP A 92 20.80 -4.20 -19.25
C ASP A 92 20.81 -3.08 -20.30
N THR A 93 21.25 -3.40 -21.52
CA THR A 93 21.27 -2.47 -22.65
C THR A 93 19.89 -1.94 -23.08
N LYS A 94 18.80 -2.47 -22.53
CA LYS A 94 17.41 -2.08 -22.80
C LYS A 94 16.73 -1.37 -21.62
N GLY A 95 17.30 -1.40 -20.41
CA GLY A 95 16.82 -0.65 -19.23
C GLY A 95 17.02 -1.39 -17.90
N CYS A 96 16.50 -0.84 -16.80
CA CYS A 96 16.46 -1.54 -15.51
C CYS A 96 15.61 -2.81 -15.62
N LEU A 97 16.20 -3.97 -15.31
CA LEU A 97 15.51 -5.27 -15.23
C LEU A 97 14.78 -5.47 -13.89
N GLN A 98 15.04 -4.60 -12.90
CA GLN A 98 14.46 -4.68 -11.57
C GLN A 98 13.80 -3.35 -11.19
N LEU A 99 12.60 -3.42 -10.63
CA LEU A 99 11.83 -2.26 -10.18
C LEU A 99 12.44 -1.73 -8.87
N CYS A 100 12.73 -0.43 -8.83
CA CYS A 100 13.16 0.25 -7.62
C CYS A 100 12.06 1.20 -7.16
N LEU A 101 11.74 1.18 -5.87
CA LEU A 101 10.81 2.12 -5.27
C LEU A 101 11.59 3.32 -4.75
N GLN A 102 11.20 4.51 -5.18
CA GLN A 102 11.70 5.77 -4.63
C GLN A 102 10.53 6.49 -3.97
N GLU A 103 10.71 6.90 -2.72
CA GLU A 103 9.75 7.79 -2.07
C GLU A 103 9.77 9.16 -2.78
N VAL A 104 8.63 9.54 -3.36
CA VAL A 104 8.45 10.84 -4.02
C VAL A 104 7.78 11.84 -3.08
N VAL A 105 6.84 11.38 -2.25
CA VAL A 105 6.03 12.19 -1.32
C VAL A 105 5.66 11.36 -0.10
N ASN A 106 5.61 11.98 1.08
CA ASN A 106 5.09 11.39 2.33
C ASN A 106 4.05 12.30 3.02
N GLY A 107 3.50 11.81 4.14
CA GLY A 107 2.56 12.58 4.97
C GLY A 107 1.17 12.76 4.36
N LEU A 108 0.83 11.97 3.35
CA LEU A 108 -0.48 11.96 2.69
C LEU A 108 -1.54 11.33 3.61
N ARG A 109 -2.79 11.80 3.48
CA ARG A 109 -3.93 11.29 4.27
C ARG A 109 -4.81 10.40 3.41
N ASN A 110 -4.61 9.09 3.50
CA ASN A 110 -5.32 8.07 2.69
C ASN A 110 -5.37 8.46 1.19
N PRO A 111 -4.22 8.47 0.48
CA PRO A 111 -4.21 8.78 -0.95
C PRO A 111 -4.96 7.70 -1.74
N VAL A 112 -5.86 8.11 -2.63
CA VAL A 112 -6.76 7.20 -3.39
C VAL A 112 -6.53 7.25 -4.90
N ALA A 113 -5.98 8.34 -5.42
CA ALA A 113 -5.70 8.48 -6.85
C ALA A 113 -4.51 9.40 -7.10
N MET A 114 -3.79 9.13 -8.19
CA MET A 114 -2.75 10.01 -8.73
C MET A 114 -2.98 10.20 -10.24
N VAL A 115 -3.02 11.45 -10.70
CA VAL A 115 -3.15 11.79 -12.13
C VAL A 115 -2.14 12.87 -12.53
N HIS A 116 -1.90 13.02 -13.83
CA HIS A 116 -1.07 14.10 -14.38
C HIS A 116 -1.83 14.85 -15.47
N ALA A 117 -1.52 16.13 -15.68
CA ALA A 117 -2.24 16.99 -16.62
C ALA A 117 -1.93 16.75 -18.11
N ASN A 118 -0.85 16.00 -18.40
CA ASN A 118 -0.33 15.80 -19.75
C ASN A 118 -0.18 17.12 -20.56
N ASP A 119 0.18 18.20 -19.88
CA ASP A 119 0.26 19.58 -20.40
C ASP A 119 1.72 20.08 -20.56
N GLY A 120 2.71 19.18 -20.41
CA GLY A 120 4.13 19.51 -20.45
C GLY A 120 4.70 20.12 -19.17
N THR A 121 3.88 20.39 -18.15
CA THR A 121 4.35 20.98 -16.89
C THR A 121 5.01 19.97 -15.95
N HIS A 122 4.82 18.67 -16.23
CA HIS A 122 5.23 17.56 -15.36
C HIS A 122 4.68 17.65 -13.92
N ARG A 123 3.57 18.37 -13.74
CA ARG A 123 2.83 18.36 -12.48
C ARG A 123 2.00 17.09 -12.39
N PHE A 124 1.88 16.59 -11.17
CA PHE A 124 0.99 15.49 -10.83
C PHE A 124 0.11 15.90 -9.65
N PHE A 125 -1.03 15.25 -9.55
CA PHE A 125 -2.06 15.55 -8.57
C PHE A 125 -2.33 14.29 -7.77
N ILE A 126 -2.29 14.40 -6.44
CA ILE A 126 -2.65 13.30 -5.55
C ILE A 126 -3.97 13.65 -4.86
N ALA A 127 -4.96 12.78 -5.02
CA ALA A 127 -6.24 12.89 -4.33
C ALA A 127 -6.21 12.10 -3.02
N GLU A 128 -6.67 12.72 -1.95
CA GLU A 128 -6.84 12.16 -0.62
C GLU A 128 -8.31 11.83 -0.38
N GLN A 129 -8.59 10.69 0.27
CA GLN A 129 -9.95 10.22 0.57
C GLN A 129 -10.80 11.28 1.29
N LEU A 130 -10.16 12.17 2.05
CA LEU A 130 -10.79 13.28 2.77
C LEU A 130 -11.34 14.40 1.87
N GLY A 131 -11.19 14.31 0.53
CA GLY A 131 -11.72 15.30 -0.41
C GLY A 131 -10.74 16.42 -0.77
N TYR A 132 -9.44 16.20 -0.58
CA TYR A 132 -8.40 17.12 -1.06
C TYR A 132 -7.74 16.56 -2.31
N VAL A 133 -7.44 17.42 -3.27
CA VAL A 133 -6.54 17.10 -4.38
C VAL A 133 -5.36 18.06 -4.30
N TRP A 134 -4.16 17.53 -4.12
CA TRP A 134 -2.94 18.32 -3.97
C TRP A 134 -2.13 18.34 -5.26
N THR A 135 -1.60 19.50 -5.63
CA THR A 135 -0.69 19.64 -6.77
C THR A 135 0.76 19.49 -6.31
N TYR A 136 1.51 18.66 -7.03
CA TYR A 136 2.95 18.50 -6.87
C TYR A 136 3.67 18.89 -8.16
N LEU A 137 4.79 19.58 -8.02
CA LEU A 137 5.65 20.01 -9.11
C LEU A 137 6.68 18.93 -9.46
N ARG A 138 7.36 19.09 -10.61
CA ARG A 138 8.38 18.14 -11.11
C ARG A 138 9.48 17.81 -10.10
N ASN A 139 9.81 18.74 -9.22
CA ASN A 139 10.83 18.58 -8.17
C ASN A 139 10.28 17.90 -6.89
N GLY A 140 9.03 17.44 -6.88
CA GLY A 140 8.37 16.84 -5.72
C GLY A 140 7.78 17.85 -4.72
N SER A 141 7.96 19.16 -4.92
CA SER A 141 7.39 20.16 -3.99
C SER A 141 5.88 20.25 -4.14
N ARG A 142 5.16 20.27 -3.00
CA ARG A 142 3.71 20.47 -2.95
C ARG A 142 3.36 21.95 -3.01
N ILE A 143 2.28 22.29 -3.72
CA ILE A 143 1.66 23.62 -3.67
C ILE A 143 0.77 23.72 -2.42
N ASP A 144 0.91 24.80 -1.66
CA ASP A 144 0.19 25.00 -0.38
C ASP A 144 -1.33 25.07 -0.52
N ARG A 145 -1.81 25.54 -1.68
CA ARG A 145 -3.24 25.53 -2.01
C ARG A 145 -3.59 24.25 -2.76
N PRO A 146 -4.65 23.54 -2.36
CA PRO A 146 -5.08 22.34 -3.06
C PRO A 146 -5.63 22.70 -4.45
N PHE A 147 -5.44 21.78 -5.40
CA PHE A 147 -6.08 21.80 -6.71
C PHE A 147 -7.60 21.80 -6.63
N LEU A 148 -8.13 21.05 -5.66
CA LEU A 148 -9.56 20.98 -5.36
C LEU A 148 -9.76 20.67 -3.88
N ASN A 149 -10.73 21.33 -3.25
CA ASN A 149 -11.12 21.07 -1.86
C ASN A 149 -12.62 20.81 -1.72
N LEU A 150 -13.00 19.53 -1.64
CA LEU A 150 -14.36 19.07 -1.40
C LEU A 150 -14.56 18.50 0.02
N SER A 151 -13.62 18.70 0.94
CA SER A 151 -13.65 18.14 2.30
C SER A 151 -14.91 18.45 3.11
N LYS A 152 -15.63 19.53 2.79
CA LYS A 152 -16.88 19.91 3.46
C LYS A 152 -18.11 19.14 2.97
N ILE A 153 -18.05 18.57 1.77
CA ILE A 153 -19.19 17.90 1.12
C ILE A 153 -18.98 16.39 0.97
N VAL A 154 -17.72 15.96 0.91
CA VAL A 154 -17.34 14.55 0.83
C VAL A 154 -17.70 13.86 2.14
N LEU A 155 -18.43 12.75 2.03
CA LEU A 155 -18.77 11.89 3.14
C LEU A 155 -17.65 10.87 3.37
N THR A 156 -17.01 10.93 4.53
CA THR A 156 -15.98 9.98 4.98
C THR A 156 -16.38 9.31 6.28
N SER A 157 -15.72 8.20 6.60
CA SER A 157 -15.87 7.46 7.85
C SER A 157 -14.51 7.16 8.47
N PRO A 158 -14.38 7.13 9.81
CA PRO A 158 -13.15 6.71 10.46
C PRO A 158 -12.98 5.18 10.51
N TRP A 159 -13.96 4.40 10.01
CA TRP A 159 -13.91 2.95 10.07
C TRP A 159 -13.00 2.37 8.97
N ASN A 160 -12.07 1.50 9.35
CA ASN A 160 -11.15 0.86 8.41
C ASN A 160 -11.91 -0.07 7.46
N GLY A 161 -11.65 0.07 6.15
CA GLY A 161 -12.36 -0.68 5.11
C GLY A 161 -13.64 0.01 4.63
N ASP A 162 -13.99 1.17 5.18
CA ASP A 162 -15.05 2.00 4.62
C ASP A 162 -14.56 2.74 3.38
N GLU A 163 -15.15 2.42 2.24
CA GLU A 163 -14.78 3.00 0.96
C GLU A 163 -15.34 4.41 0.76
N ARG A 164 -16.19 4.94 1.66
CA ARG A 164 -16.77 6.28 1.50
C ARG A 164 -15.69 7.37 1.55
N GLY A 165 -15.76 8.28 0.60
CA GLY A 165 -14.89 9.44 0.54
C GLY A 165 -14.75 9.99 -0.87
N PHE A 166 -13.65 10.69 -1.12
CA PHE A 166 -13.17 10.92 -2.47
C PHE A 166 -12.64 9.60 -3.01
N LEU A 167 -13.01 9.27 -4.25
CA LEU A 167 -12.72 7.96 -4.83
C LEU A 167 -11.82 8.07 -6.05
N CYS A 168 -12.08 9.03 -6.95
CA CYS A 168 -11.30 9.16 -8.18
C CYS A 168 -11.36 10.56 -8.78
N ILE A 169 -10.32 10.90 -9.55
CA ILE A 169 -10.25 12.07 -10.42
C ILE A 169 -9.78 11.63 -11.81
N ALA A 170 -10.35 12.23 -12.85
CA ALA A 170 -9.90 12.10 -14.23
C ALA A 170 -9.81 13.47 -14.89
N LEU A 171 -8.72 13.73 -15.61
CA LEU A 171 -8.59 14.94 -16.43
C LEU A 171 -9.03 14.64 -17.85
N HIS A 172 -9.68 15.60 -18.51
CA HIS A 172 -10.08 15.45 -19.90
C HIS A 172 -8.85 15.11 -20.78
N PRO A 173 -8.94 14.18 -21.77
CA PRO A 173 -7.78 13.77 -22.57
C PRO A 173 -7.03 14.92 -23.27
N ARG A 174 -7.78 15.99 -23.58
CA ARG A 174 -7.26 17.28 -24.08
C ARG A 174 -7.27 18.37 -23.00
N PHE A 175 -6.75 18.09 -21.81
CA PHE A 175 -6.87 18.97 -20.64
C PHE A 175 -6.29 20.37 -20.89
N SER A 176 -5.17 20.47 -21.62
CA SER A 176 -4.54 21.75 -22.00
C SER A 176 -5.44 22.69 -22.82
N ILE A 177 -6.44 22.14 -23.52
CA ILE A 177 -7.37 22.89 -24.38
C ILE A 177 -8.73 23.01 -23.70
N VAL A 178 -9.27 21.88 -23.22
CA VAL A 178 -10.65 21.78 -22.73
C VAL A 178 -10.76 22.18 -21.26
N LYS A 179 -9.67 22.07 -20.48
CA LYS A 179 -9.59 22.49 -19.08
C LYS A 179 -10.64 21.86 -18.16
N LYS A 180 -11.13 20.66 -18.48
CA LYS A 180 -12.14 19.93 -17.68
C LYS A 180 -11.54 18.82 -16.84
N ALA A 181 -11.98 18.73 -15.59
CA ALA A 181 -11.70 17.63 -14.68
C ALA A 181 -13.01 16.99 -14.23
N TYR A 182 -12.99 15.69 -13.97
CA TYR A 182 -14.12 14.90 -13.50
C TYR A 182 -13.74 14.26 -12.18
N VAL A 183 -14.61 14.34 -11.18
CA VAL A 183 -14.37 13.73 -9.86
C VAL A 183 -15.52 12.83 -9.45
N TYR A 184 -15.19 11.80 -8.69
CA TYR A 184 -16.10 10.75 -8.23
C TYR A 184 -15.96 10.61 -6.71
N TYR A 185 -17.05 10.81 -5.96
CA TYR A 185 -17.02 10.87 -4.50
C TYR A 185 -18.37 10.58 -3.84
N SER A 186 -18.32 10.09 -2.60
CA SER A 186 -19.48 9.84 -1.75
C SER A 186 -19.99 11.13 -1.12
N VAL A 187 -21.32 11.33 -1.12
CA VAL A 187 -22.00 12.48 -0.51
C VAL A 187 -23.25 12.03 0.25
N SER A 188 -23.68 12.83 1.23
CA SER A 188 -24.98 12.68 1.88
C SER A 188 -25.91 13.80 1.45
N VAL A 189 -27.02 13.47 0.79
CA VAL A 189 -28.04 14.43 0.37
C VAL A 189 -29.37 13.99 0.97
N ASN A 190 -30.01 14.86 1.75
CA ASN A 190 -31.26 14.55 2.46
C ASN A 190 -31.17 13.26 3.30
N ARG A 191 -30.04 13.06 3.99
CA ARG A 191 -29.71 11.85 4.78
C ARG A 191 -29.67 10.55 3.97
N GLN A 192 -29.55 10.63 2.65
CA GLN A 192 -29.29 9.49 1.79
C GLN A 192 -27.87 9.57 1.24
N GLU A 193 -27.15 8.47 1.38
CA GLU A 193 -25.81 8.32 0.80
C GLU A 193 -25.93 8.08 -0.69
N ARG A 194 -25.17 8.83 -1.47
CA ARG A 194 -25.11 8.71 -2.92
C ARG A 194 -23.69 8.90 -3.39
N ILE A 195 -23.40 8.34 -4.55
CA ILE A 195 -22.19 8.69 -5.26
C ILE A 195 -22.48 9.83 -6.23
N ARG A 196 -21.63 10.84 -6.25
CA ARG A 196 -21.69 11.98 -7.16
C ARG A 196 -20.52 11.93 -8.12
N ILE A 197 -20.81 12.21 -9.39
CA ILE A 197 -19.83 12.52 -10.42
C ILE A 197 -20.03 13.99 -10.77
N SER A 198 -18.96 14.78 -10.67
CA SER A 198 -19.00 16.21 -10.94
C SER A 198 -17.95 16.58 -11.99
N GLU A 199 -18.30 17.52 -12.88
CA GLU A 199 -17.38 18.16 -13.82
C GLU A 199 -16.92 19.49 -13.21
N PHE A 200 -15.65 19.83 -13.36
CA PHE A 200 -15.09 21.11 -12.95
C PHE A 200 -14.22 21.68 -14.07
N LEU A 201 -14.20 23.00 -14.19
CA LEU A 201 -13.29 23.74 -15.05
C LEU A 201 -12.04 24.17 -14.28
N LEU A 202 -10.89 24.20 -14.98
CA LEU A 202 -9.67 24.84 -14.47
C LEU A 202 -9.90 26.34 -14.31
N SER A 203 -9.43 26.91 -13.21
CA SER A 203 -9.47 28.35 -12.97
C SER A 203 -8.73 29.12 -14.08
N ASP A 204 -9.33 30.23 -14.52
CA ASP A 204 -8.71 31.13 -15.49
C ASP A 204 -7.57 31.97 -14.88
N THR A 205 -7.47 32.04 -13.55
CA THR A 205 -6.45 32.83 -12.85
C THR A 205 -5.33 31.99 -12.25
N ASP A 206 -5.56 30.69 -12.02
CA ASP A 206 -4.56 29.79 -11.44
C ASP A 206 -4.63 28.39 -12.07
N MET A 207 -3.58 28.01 -12.79
CA MET A 207 -3.47 26.70 -13.43
C MET A 207 -3.36 25.53 -12.44
N ASN A 208 -3.20 25.79 -11.14
CA ASN A 208 -3.13 24.81 -10.06
C ASN A 208 -4.42 24.79 -9.23
N MET A 209 -5.54 25.30 -9.75
CA MET A 209 -6.81 25.32 -9.04
C MET A 209 -7.99 25.05 -9.98
N LEU A 210 -8.93 24.21 -9.54
CA LEU A 210 -10.24 24.07 -10.18
C LEU A 210 -11.22 25.13 -9.65
N ASP A 211 -12.08 25.64 -10.52
CA ASP A 211 -13.11 26.60 -10.17
C ASP A 211 -14.29 25.89 -9.50
N HIS A 212 -14.43 26.09 -8.19
CA HIS A 212 -15.54 25.53 -7.41
C HIS A 212 -16.93 26.00 -7.85
N SER A 213 -17.04 27.14 -8.55
CA SER A 213 -18.32 27.65 -9.05
C SER A 213 -18.77 27.02 -10.37
N SER A 214 -17.90 26.21 -10.98
CA SER A 214 -18.15 25.54 -12.27
C SER A 214 -18.78 24.14 -12.16
N GLU A 215 -19.04 23.66 -10.94
CA GLU A 215 -19.71 22.36 -10.70
C GLU A 215 -21.12 22.30 -11.32
#